data_AF-W1I4J3-F1
#
_entry.id   AF-W1I4J3-F1
#
_cell.length_a   1.000
_cell.length_b   1.000
_cell.length_c   1.000
_cell.angle_alpha   90.00
_cell.angle_beta   90.00
_cell.angle_gamma   90.00
#
_symmetry.space_group_name_H-M   'P 1'
#
loop_
_entity.id
_entity.type
_entity.pdbx_description
1 polymer ?
#
loop_
_entity_poly.entity_id
_entity_poly.type
_entity_poly.pdbx_seq_one_letter_code
_entity_poly.pdbx_strand_id
1 'polypeptide(L)' 'MLKIEVRERPYKAVMFWLSKEESKDKNLLASLQPRFKEWKAKKYLPVVFETGIQSLEDGMYMLMKHNYEVLAEKGIIESK' A
#
# COMPACT_ATOMS: atom_id res chain seq x y z
N MET A 1 -0.14 -22.73 27.10
CA MET A 1 -0.70 -21.49 26.51
C MET A 1 -0.75 -21.70 25.00
N LEU A 2 -1.94 -21.76 24.42
CA LEU A 2 -2.09 -22.07 22.99
C LEU A 2 -1.74 -20.82 22.17
N LYS A 3 -0.78 -20.94 21.25
CA LYS A 3 -0.43 -19.89 20.29
C LYS A 3 -0.73 -20.41 18.90
N ILE A 4 -1.73 -19.81 18.26
CA ILE A 4 -2.10 -20.08 16.88
C ILE A 4 -1.57 -18.91 16.04
N GLU A 5 -0.83 -19.22 14.98
CA GLU A 5 -0.33 -18.23 14.03
C GLU A 5 -0.63 -18.71 12.60
N VAL A 6 -1.35 -17.89 11.84
CA VAL A 6 -1.68 -18.13 10.42
C VAL A 6 -1.06 -16.98 9.62
N ARG A 7 -0.17 -17.31 8.67
CA ARG A 7 0.44 -16.36 7.74
C ARG A 7 0.15 -16.77 6.31
N GLU A 8 -0.68 -16.01 5.62
CA GLU A 8 -0.82 -16.11 4.16
C GLU A 8 -0.07 -14.94 3.52
N ARG A 9 0.96 -15.26 2.73
CA ARG A 9 1.58 -14.33 1.78
C ARG A 9 1.49 -14.88 0.36
N PRO A 10 1.48 -14.01 -0.68
CA PRO A 10 1.55 -12.54 -0.59
C PRO A 10 0.15 -11.91 -0.47
N TYR A 11 0.04 -10.85 0.32
CA TYR A 11 -1.16 -10.02 0.37
C TYR A 11 -1.50 -9.55 -1.05
N LYS A 12 -2.73 -9.78 -1.50
CA LYS A 12 -3.17 -9.21 -2.78
C LYS A 12 -3.36 -7.71 -2.57
N ALA A 13 -2.60 -6.88 -3.28
CA ALA A 13 -2.71 -5.42 -3.17
C ALA A 13 -3.73 -4.88 -4.18
N VAL A 14 -4.43 -3.81 -3.81
CA VAL A 14 -5.16 -2.95 -4.75
C VAL A 14 -4.50 -1.58 -4.72
N MET A 15 -4.11 -1.11 -5.89
CA MET A 15 -3.35 0.13 -6.07
C MET A 15 -4.29 1.24 -6.55
N PHE A 16 -4.29 2.34 -5.82
CA PHE A 16 -4.98 3.59 -6.19
C PHE A 16 -3.91 4.58 -6.61
N TRP A 17 -4.02 5.13 -7.80
CA TRP A 17 -3.07 6.12 -8.32
C TRP A 17 -3.80 7.46 -8.39
N LEU A 18 -3.25 8.46 -7.71
CA LEU A 18 -3.78 9.81 -7.64
C LEU A 18 -2.73 10.77 -8.17
N SER A 19 -3.14 11.72 -9.01
CA SER A 19 -2.33 12.90 -9.30
C SER A 19 -2.05 13.73 -8.04
N LYS A 20 -1.10 14.66 -8.15
CA LYS A 20 -0.77 15.60 -7.07
C LYS A 20 -1.95 16.49 -6.68
N GLU A 21 -2.83 16.79 -7.61
CA GLU A 21 -4.05 17.57 -7.39
C GLU A 21 -5.10 16.71 -6.67
N GLU A 22 -5.29 15.47 -7.11
CA GLU A 22 -6.22 14.51 -6.51
C GLU A 22 -5.80 14.08 -5.10
N SER A 23 -4.51 13.96 -4.82
CA SER A 23 -4.02 13.63 -3.46
C SER A 23 -4.29 14.74 -2.44
N LYS A 24 -4.50 15.97 -2.91
CA LYS A 24 -4.86 17.12 -2.07
C LYS A 24 -6.37 17.32 -1.94
N ASP A 25 -7.17 16.63 -2.76
CA ASP A 25 -8.62 16.72 -2.70
C ASP A 25 -9.16 15.87 -1.54
N LYS A 26 -9.48 16.55 -0.45
CA LYS A 26 -10.06 15.93 0.76
C LYS A 26 -11.41 15.25 0.49
N ASN A 27 -12.21 15.76 -0.44
CA ASN A 27 -13.51 15.17 -0.76
C ASN A 27 -13.30 13.86 -1.54
N LEU A 28 -12.37 13.85 -2.49
CA LEU A 28 -11.97 12.65 -3.20
C LEU A 28 -11.44 11.60 -2.23
N LEU A 29 -10.50 11.94 -1.35
CA LEU A 29 -9.97 11.02 -0.35
C LEU A 29 -11.05 10.47 0.60
N ALA A 30 -12.00 11.31 1.03
CA ALA A 30 -13.12 10.87 1.85
C ALA A 30 -14.02 9.88 1.10
N SER A 31 -14.24 10.10 -0.21
CA SER A 31 -15.02 9.20 -1.07
C SER A 31 -14.34 7.83 -1.29
N LEU A 32 -13.02 7.74 -1.12
CA LEU A 32 -12.26 6.49 -1.24
C LEU A 32 -12.28 5.64 0.04
N GLN A 33 -12.59 6.22 1.20
CA GLN A 33 -12.63 5.49 2.47
C GLN A 33 -13.55 4.24 2.46
N PRO A 34 -14.78 4.30 1.90
CA PRO A 34 -15.61 3.11 1.74
C PRO A 34 -14.96 2.04 0.86
N ARG A 35 -14.27 2.44 -0.23
CA ARG A 35 -13.57 1.51 -1.12
C ARG A 35 -12.42 0.80 -0.40
N PHE A 36 -11.65 1.53 0.41
CA PHE A 36 -10.59 0.92 1.22
C PHE A 36 -11.14 -0.12 2.20
N LYS A 37 -12.28 0.17 2.82
CA LYS A 37 -12.96 -0.79 3.72
C LYS A 37 -13.43 -2.03 2.97
N GLU A 38 -14.01 -1.86 1.78
CA GLU A 38 -14.45 -2.96 0.92
C GLU A 38 -13.29 -3.91 0.57
N TRP A 39 -12.16 -3.35 0.15
CA TRP A 39 -10.97 -4.13 -0.22
C TRP A 39 -10.32 -4.81 0.97
N LYS A 40 -10.24 -4.13 2.13
CA LYS A 40 -9.78 -4.75 3.38
C LYS A 40 -10.65 -5.94 3.78
N ALA A 41 -11.97 -5.83 3.65
CA ALA A 41 -12.90 -6.93 3.93
C ALA A 41 -12.65 -8.14 3.00
N LYS A 42 -12.23 -7.89 1.76
CA LYS A 42 -11.82 -8.92 0.78
C LYS A 42 -10.40 -9.45 1.01
N LYS A 43 -9.74 -9.09 2.12
CA LYS A 43 -8.34 -9.42 2.44
C LYS A 43 -7.31 -8.82 1.47
N TYR A 44 -7.66 -7.76 0.76
CA TYR A 44 -6.70 -6.98 -0.04
C TYR A 44 -6.09 -5.85 0.79
N LEU A 45 -4.86 -5.47 0.47
CA LEU A 45 -4.21 -4.27 1.00
C LEU A 45 -4.41 -3.10 0.04
N PRO A 46 -5.22 -2.07 0.39
CA PRO A 46 -5.30 -0.85 -0.40
C PRO A 46 -4.01 -0.05 -0.21
N VAL A 47 -3.39 0.34 -1.32
CA VAL A 47 -2.21 1.21 -1.34
C VAL A 47 -2.51 2.41 -2.22
N VAL A 48 -2.28 3.61 -1.70
CA VAL A 48 -2.46 4.86 -2.45
C VAL A 48 -1.09 5.37 -2.85
N PHE A 49 -0.93 5.56 -4.15
CA PHE A 49 0.23 6.19 -4.75
C PHE A 49 -0.16 7.57 -5.21
N GLU A 50 0.64 8.55 -4.80
CA GLU A 50 0.62 9.87 -5.40
C GLU A 50 1.60 9.83 -6.56
N THR A 51 1.10 9.94 -7.80
CA THR A 51 1.96 10.19 -8.94
C THR A 51 2.52 11.59 -8.74
N GLY A 52 3.74 11.65 -8.21
CA GLY A 52 4.55 12.85 -8.30
C GLY A 52 4.75 13.24 -9.76
N ILE A 53 5.31 14.43 -9.97
CA ILE A 53 5.73 14.98 -11.28
C ILE A 53 6.84 14.12 -11.95
N GLN A 54 7.09 12.93 -11.43
CA GLN A 54 8.26 12.10 -11.71
C GLN A 54 7.91 10.95 -12.66
N SER A 55 8.95 10.41 -13.27
CA SER A 55 8.83 9.36 -14.26
C SER A 55 8.27 8.07 -13.64
N LEU A 56 7.75 7.17 -14.48
CA LEU A 56 7.31 5.83 -14.08
C LEU A 56 8.39 5.08 -13.28
N GLU A 57 9.67 5.31 -13.61
CA GLU A 57 10.83 4.70 -12.97
C GLU A 57 10.97 5.15 -11.50
N ASP A 58 10.84 6.45 -11.23
CA ASP A 58 10.91 7.00 -9.87
C ASP A 58 9.75 6.51 -8.99
N GLY A 59 8.55 6.43 -9.57
CA GLY A 59 7.37 5.89 -8.90
C GLY A 59 7.55 4.41 -8.52
N MET A 60 8.11 3.62 -9.45
CA MET A 60 8.44 2.21 -9.20
C MET A 60 9.52 2.05 -8.13
N TYR A 61 10.55 2.91 -8.14
CA TYR A 61 11.60 2.89 -7.12
C TYR A 61 11.04 3.15 -5.72
N MET A 62 10.19 4.17 -5.55
CA MET A 62 9.57 4.48 -4.27
C MET A 62 8.67 3.34 -3.76
N LEU A 63 7.94 2.68 -4.66
CA LEU A 63 7.18 1.47 -4.34
C LEU A 63 8.08 0.33 -3.86
N MET A 64 9.17 0.05 -4.58
CA MET A 64 10.10 -1.02 -4.18
C MET A 64 10.73 -0.72 -2.82
N LYS A 65 11.11 0.54 -2.57
CA LYS A 65 11.66 0.99 -1.28
C LYS A 65 10.66 0.82 -0.14
N HIS A 66 9.42 1.31 -0.31
CA HIS A 66 8.38 1.15 0.71
C HIS A 66 8.10 -0.32 1.02
N ASN A 67 7.99 -1.16 -0.02
CA ASN A 67 7.79 -2.59 0.16
C ASN A 67 8.98 -3.22 0.91
N TYR A 68 10.21 -2.83 0.58
CA TYR A 68 11.40 -3.31 1.28
C TYR A 68 11.38 -2.94 2.76
N GLU A 69 11.09 -1.68 3.11
CA GLU A 69 10.97 -1.22 4.50
C GLU A 69 9.91 -2.01 5.28
N VAL A 70 8.70 -2.17 4.70
CA VAL A 70 7.61 -2.94 5.32
C VAL A 70 7.99 -4.41 5.51
N LEU A 71 8.74 -5.02 4.58
CA LEU A 71 9.20 -6.39 4.71
C LEU A 71 10.30 -6.50 5.78
N ALA A 72 11.20 -5.51 5.88
CA ALA A 72 12.24 -5.46 6.90
C ALA A 72 11.67 -5.29 8.30
N GLU A 73 10.72 -4.36 8.50
CA GLU A 73 9.99 -4.17 9.77
C GLU A 73 9.30 -5.46 10.24
N LYS A 74 8.83 -6.27 9.29
CA LYS A 74 8.17 -7.55 9.56
C LYS A 74 9.16 -8.71 9.77
N GLY A 75 10.47 -8.44 9.76
CA GLY A 75 11.53 -9.43 9.91
C GLY A 75 11.57 -10.47 8.79
N ILE A 76 11.06 -10.10 7.61
CA ILE A 76 10.93 -11.00 6.47
C ILE A 76 12.20 -11.02 5.64
N ILE A 77 12.80 -9.85 5.49
CA ILE A 77 14.06 -9.62 4.82
C ILE A 77 14.95 -8.87 5.79
N GLU A 78 16.25 -9.10 5.72
CA GLU A 78 17.21 -8.29 6.46
C GLU A 78 17.27 -6.90 5.83
N SER A 79 17.10 -5.85 6.65
CA SER A 79 17.52 -4.51 6.25
C SER A 79 19.04 -4.52 6.16
N LYS A 80 19.59 -4.20 4.99
CA LYS A 80 21.03 -3.96 4.85
C LYS A 80 21.46 -2.69 5.61
#